data_AF-A0A1M3IDH9-F1
#
_entry.id   AF-A0A1M3IDH9-F1
#
_cell.length_a   1.000
_cell.length_b   1.000
_cell.length_c   1.000
_cell.angle_alpha   90.00
_cell.angle_beta   90.00
_cell.angle_gamma   90.00
#
_symmetry.space_group_name_H-M   'P 1'
#
loop_
_entity.id
_entity.type
_entity.pdbx_description
1 polymer ?
#
loop_
_entity_poly.entity_id
_entity_poly.type
_entity_poly.pdbx_seq_one_letter_code
_entity_poly.pdbx_strand_id
1 'polypeptide(L)'
;MQKILIIILTYQPMKLSAKPRIFMIMKAFLCFAFLLLVSVQLHAQAPYAFTSYDISKGNASSQPERFTPFGRQMVFSAINPIIGREPWISDGTKAGTFMLKDIATGDHSGNPTGFTAMGNKLYFAATDTLSEALWVTDGTKKGTRMVKRIIPFGSIYTDETQIAAVNNKLLLRGQDAAGDIELWVSDGTDTGTHLLKNINPYGSSYPLNMFVYNSNAYFTVDDGVYGNRTWVSDGTAEGTHILLPGDPKATPLLSKNCLPVVCNGKMYFVARDDAHGTELWVTDGTEAGTHIILDCPDCDGADAHSPVVMNGKVYFVGNTKISTGNLWVTDGTADGTSMVYSPNPTGHSDIADIAVLSNKLYFNAYEETHGKELWTSDGTPSGSRLFKDLNPGEQSAYPAQFYIFGTRMLFTAVSEGKKSYYYTDGKTVGQLKPAGVSKVIPHDLTGAAANGIFYFVADYADGAGYDLWSIQEVAGQK
;
A
#
# COMPACT_ATOMS: atom_id res chain seq x y z
N MET A 1 -35.18 -16.23 43.52
CA MET A 1 -35.37 -17.22 44.59
C MET A 1 -35.38 -18.61 43.97
N GLN A 2 -34.49 -19.49 44.46
CA GLN A 2 -34.54 -20.97 44.41
C GLN A 2 -34.53 -21.67 43.03
N LYS A 3 -33.75 -22.73 42.77
CA LYS A 3 -33.06 -23.69 43.64
C LYS A 3 -31.93 -24.36 42.85
N ILE A 4 -30.76 -24.44 43.49
CA ILE A 4 -29.62 -25.29 43.14
C ILE A 4 -29.98 -26.74 43.51
N LEU A 5 -29.81 -27.70 42.59
CA LEU A 5 -29.90 -29.13 42.89
C LEU A 5 -28.51 -29.76 42.75
N ILE A 6 -27.85 -29.94 43.89
CA ILE A 6 -26.62 -30.73 44.03
C ILE A 6 -27.04 -32.19 44.16
N ILE A 7 -26.62 -33.06 43.25
CA ILE A 7 -26.77 -34.50 43.38
C ILE A 7 -25.46 -35.05 43.96
N ILE A 8 -25.48 -35.41 45.23
CA ILE A 8 -24.44 -36.20 45.90
C ILE A 8 -24.76 -37.68 45.66
N LEU A 9 -23.90 -38.39 44.93
CA LEU A 9 -23.94 -39.85 44.89
C LEU A 9 -22.97 -40.39 45.95
N THR A 10 -23.53 -40.88 47.04
CA THR A 10 -22.83 -41.65 48.09
C THR A 10 -22.33 -42.97 47.53
N TYR A 11 -21.03 -43.21 47.65
CA TYR A 11 -20.36 -44.45 47.22
C TYR A 11 -20.41 -45.48 48.37
N GLN A 12 -21.03 -46.64 48.14
CA GLN A 12 -20.94 -47.83 49.00
C GLN A 12 -20.12 -48.89 48.24
N PRO A 13 -19.03 -49.45 48.81
CA PRO A 13 -18.26 -50.46 48.11
C PRO A 13 -18.90 -51.85 48.28
N MET A 14 -19.59 -52.33 47.25
CA MET A 14 -20.01 -53.73 47.14
C MET A 14 -18.93 -54.51 46.39
N LYS A 15 -18.33 -55.51 47.04
CA LYS A 15 -17.33 -56.43 46.46
C LYS A 15 -17.94 -57.18 45.29
N LEU A 16 -17.43 -56.96 44.07
CA LEU A 16 -17.69 -57.82 42.93
C LEU A 16 -16.39 -58.16 42.19
N SER A 17 -16.18 -59.47 42.13
CA SER A 17 -15.18 -60.20 41.36
C SER A 17 -15.33 -59.93 39.86
N ALA A 18 -14.17 -59.73 39.19
CA ALA A 18 -13.92 -59.88 37.76
C ALA A 18 -14.77 -59.04 36.76
N LYS A 19 -14.26 -57.84 36.40
CA LYS A 19 -13.90 -57.40 35.00
C LYS A 19 -13.86 -55.86 34.91
N PRO A 20 -12.68 -55.21 35.11
CA PRO A 20 -12.56 -53.74 35.06
C PRO A 20 -12.46 -53.15 33.65
N ARG A 21 -12.34 -53.97 32.59
CA ARG A 21 -11.93 -53.48 31.26
C ARG A 21 -13.04 -52.84 30.42
N ILE A 22 -14.31 -53.24 30.60
CA ILE A 22 -15.39 -52.80 29.69
C ILE A 22 -15.92 -51.40 30.06
N PHE A 23 -16.00 -51.06 31.36
CA PHE A 23 -16.47 -49.75 31.81
C PHE A 23 -15.48 -48.61 31.53
N MET A 24 -14.18 -48.91 31.48
CA MET A 24 -13.14 -47.93 31.16
C MET A 24 -13.12 -47.56 29.68
N ILE A 25 -13.40 -48.54 28.80
CA ILE A 25 -13.47 -48.33 27.34
C ILE A 25 -14.69 -47.47 26.96
N MET A 26 -15.82 -47.62 27.66
CA MET A 26 -17.03 -46.86 27.36
C MET A 26 -16.96 -45.39 27.81
N LYS A 27 -16.27 -45.09 28.92
CA LYS A 27 -15.96 -43.69 29.33
C LYS A 27 -14.91 -43.05 28.43
N ALA A 28 -13.91 -43.82 27.97
CA ALA A 28 -12.93 -43.33 27.01
C ALA A 28 -13.60 -42.99 25.66
N PHE A 29 -14.54 -43.81 25.18
CA PHE A 29 -15.27 -43.57 23.93
C PHE A 29 -16.18 -42.33 23.98
N LEU A 30 -16.87 -42.07 25.11
CA LEU A 30 -17.68 -40.85 25.26
C LEU A 30 -16.81 -39.59 25.38
N CYS A 31 -15.64 -39.65 26.03
CA CYS A 31 -14.69 -38.53 26.02
C CYS A 31 -14.06 -38.32 24.64
N PHE A 32 -13.80 -39.38 23.87
CA PHE A 32 -13.25 -39.29 22.52
C PHE A 32 -14.27 -38.74 21.52
N ALA A 33 -15.54 -39.14 21.64
CA ALA A 33 -16.63 -38.58 20.83
C ALA A 33 -16.92 -37.11 21.19
N PHE A 34 -16.78 -36.72 22.47
CA PHE A 34 -16.92 -35.32 22.89
C PHE A 34 -15.71 -34.47 22.47
N LEU A 35 -14.49 -35.03 22.45
CA LEU A 35 -13.29 -34.37 21.91
C LEU A 35 -13.31 -34.25 20.38
N LEU A 36 -13.91 -35.22 19.66
CA LEU A 36 -14.15 -35.11 18.21
C LEU A 36 -15.28 -34.13 17.86
N LEU A 37 -16.23 -33.90 18.76
CA LEU A 37 -17.30 -32.89 18.58
C LEU A 37 -16.85 -31.47 18.96
N VAL A 38 -15.69 -31.29 19.58
CA VAL A 38 -15.09 -29.98 19.89
C VAL A 38 -14.00 -29.57 18.89
N SER A 39 -13.60 -30.44 17.96
CA SER A 39 -12.55 -30.15 16.96
C SER A 39 -13.05 -29.95 15.52
N VAL A 40 -14.37 -29.98 15.27
CA VAL A 40 -14.89 -29.36 14.05
C VAL A 40 -14.91 -27.85 14.29
N GLN A 41 -13.76 -27.19 14.11
CA GLN A 41 -13.77 -25.79 13.72
C GLN A 41 -14.53 -25.73 12.39
N LEU A 42 -15.84 -25.48 12.48
CA LEU A 42 -16.57 -24.79 11.44
C LEU A 42 -15.72 -23.55 11.15
N HIS A 43 -14.95 -23.61 10.07
CA HIS A 43 -14.33 -22.44 9.50
C HIS A 43 -15.50 -21.64 8.97
N ALA A 44 -16.12 -20.81 9.82
CA ALA A 44 -17.06 -19.82 9.37
C ALA A 44 -16.34 -19.08 8.25
N GLN A 45 -16.85 -19.23 7.02
CA GLN A 45 -16.32 -18.54 5.87
C GLN A 45 -16.22 -17.06 6.26
N ALA A 46 -15.05 -16.47 6.03
CA ALA A 46 -14.80 -15.09 6.41
C ALA A 46 -15.99 -14.22 5.95
N PRO A 47 -16.48 -13.26 6.76
CA PRO A 47 -17.68 -12.48 6.48
C PRO A 47 -17.37 -11.46 5.38
N TYR A 48 -17.11 -11.96 4.17
CA TYR A 48 -16.65 -11.19 3.04
C TYR A 48 -17.44 -11.61 1.81
N ALA A 49 -18.02 -10.62 1.16
CA ALA A 49 -18.64 -10.80 -0.14
C ALA A 49 -17.58 -10.51 -1.20
N PHE A 50 -17.38 -11.48 -2.09
CA PHE A 50 -16.50 -11.34 -3.23
C PHE A 50 -17.33 -11.05 -4.48
N THR A 51 -16.91 -10.08 -5.27
CA THR A 51 -17.52 -9.81 -6.57
C THR A 51 -16.43 -9.68 -7.62
N SER A 52 -16.57 -10.40 -8.73
CA SER A 52 -15.73 -10.24 -9.92
C SER A 52 -16.46 -9.45 -11.00
N TYR A 53 -15.71 -8.66 -11.73
CA TYR A 53 -16.19 -7.91 -12.89
C TYR A 53 -15.25 -8.19 -14.06
N ASP A 54 -15.69 -9.10 -14.92
CA ASP A 54 -15.08 -9.32 -16.23
C ASP A 54 -15.32 -8.05 -17.08
N ILE A 55 -14.25 -7.26 -17.23
CA ILE A 55 -14.23 -6.04 -18.04
C ILE A 55 -14.00 -6.39 -19.53
N SER A 56 -13.33 -7.50 -19.78
CA SER A 56 -12.88 -7.98 -21.09
C SER A 56 -13.58 -9.28 -21.48
N LYS A 57 -14.83 -9.16 -21.99
CA LYS A 57 -15.67 -10.31 -22.40
C LYS A 57 -14.87 -11.44 -23.08
N GLY A 58 -14.90 -12.64 -22.49
CA GLY A 58 -14.26 -13.85 -23.03
C GLY A 58 -13.10 -14.32 -22.14
N ASN A 59 -12.05 -14.88 -22.74
CA ASN A 59 -10.86 -15.35 -22.02
C ASN A 59 -9.71 -14.32 -22.03
N ALA A 60 -10.05 -13.04 -22.21
CA ALA A 60 -9.06 -11.99 -22.24
C ALA A 60 -8.95 -11.33 -20.86
N SER A 61 -7.74 -10.92 -20.48
CA SER A 61 -7.45 -10.24 -19.22
C SER A 61 -7.63 -8.73 -19.37
N SER A 62 -8.30 -8.08 -18.41
CA SER A 62 -8.45 -6.62 -18.40
C SER A 62 -7.32 -5.88 -17.69
N GLN A 63 -6.43 -6.59 -17.00
CA GLN A 63 -5.25 -6.04 -16.32
C GLN A 63 -5.49 -4.68 -15.61
N PRO A 64 -6.45 -4.59 -14.67
CA PRO A 64 -6.73 -3.32 -13.99
C PRO A 64 -5.53 -2.84 -13.16
N GLU A 65 -5.29 -1.52 -13.15
CA GLU A 65 -4.16 -0.92 -12.42
C GLU A 65 -4.45 0.53 -12.04
N ARG A 66 -3.55 1.16 -11.25
CA ARG A 66 -3.63 2.58 -10.84
C ARG A 66 -4.92 2.93 -10.08
N PHE A 67 -5.35 2.03 -9.19
CA PHE A 67 -6.54 2.20 -8.39
C PHE A 67 -6.47 3.43 -7.48
N THR A 68 -7.37 4.38 -7.72
CA THR A 68 -7.42 5.68 -7.03
C THR A 68 -8.82 5.93 -6.49
N PRO A 69 -9.01 6.01 -5.16
CA PRO A 69 -10.29 6.39 -4.57
C PRO A 69 -10.76 7.76 -5.06
N PHE A 70 -12.01 7.85 -5.50
CA PHE A 70 -12.65 9.09 -5.91
C PHE A 70 -14.04 9.19 -5.28
N GLY A 71 -14.12 9.90 -4.15
CA GLY A 71 -15.31 9.93 -3.32
C GLY A 71 -15.66 8.53 -2.80
N ARG A 72 -16.83 8.01 -3.21
CA ARG A 72 -17.31 6.67 -2.82
C ARG A 72 -16.99 5.59 -3.86
N GLN A 73 -16.31 5.96 -4.94
CA GLN A 73 -16.03 5.10 -6.09
C GLN A 73 -14.52 4.91 -6.23
N MET A 74 -14.14 4.00 -7.12
CA MET A 74 -12.78 3.69 -7.47
C MET A 74 -12.55 3.98 -8.95
N VAL A 75 -11.56 4.83 -9.26
CA VAL A 75 -11.10 5.08 -10.64
C VAL A 75 -9.83 4.28 -10.88
N PHE A 76 -9.70 3.71 -12.07
CA PHE A 76 -8.57 2.84 -12.44
C PHE A 76 -8.40 2.80 -13.97
N SER A 77 -7.28 2.27 -14.46
CA SER A 77 -7.09 1.94 -15.87
C SER A 77 -7.35 0.46 -16.10
N ALA A 78 -7.95 0.08 -17.23
CA ALA A 78 -8.14 -1.33 -17.59
C ALA A 78 -8.25 -1.51 -19.11
N ILE A 79 -7.80 -2.66 -19.58
CA ILE A 79 -7.83 -3.09 -20.98
C ILE A 79 -9.20 -3.66 -21.34
N ASN A 80 -9.75 -3.15 -22.44
CA ASN A 80 -10.77 -3.85 -23.20
C ASN A 80 -10.13 -4.39 -24.51
N PRO A 81 -10.32 -5.67 -24.89
CA PRO A 81 -9.66 -6.24 -26.06
C PRO A 81 -9.99 -5.57 -27.40
N ILE A 82 -11.08 -4.80 -27.46
CA ILE A 82 -11.52 -4.09 -28.66
C ILE A 82 -11.09 -2.62 -28.63
N ILE A 83 -10.93 -2.03 -27.44
CA ILE A 83 -10.79 -0.58 -27.22
C ILE A 83 -9.43 -0.21 -26.58
N GLY A 84 -8.59 -1.19 -26.22
CA GLY A 84 -7.34 -0.93 -25.52
C GLY A 84 -7.50 -0.51 -24.05
N ARG A 85 -6.44 0.02 -23.44
CA ARG A 85 -6.39 0.47 -22.04
C ARG A 85 -6.96 1.87 -21.87
N GLU A 86 -8.07 1.97 -21.15
CA GLU A 86 -8.86 3.19 -21.00
C GLU A 86 -9.20 3.49 -19.53
N PRO A 87 -9.75 4.68 -19.19
CA PRO A 87 -10.14 5.01 -17.82
C PRO A 87 -11.50 4.42 -17.46
N TRP A 88 -11.57 3.76 -16.30
CA TRP A 88 -12.78 3.13 -15.76
C TRP A 88 -13.10 3.64 -14.37
N ILE A 89 -14.37 3.48 -13.99
CA ILE A 89 -14.85 3.76 -12.63
C ILE A 89 -15.71 2.59 -12.15
N SER A 90 -15.69 2.30 -10.85
CA SER A 90 -16.56 1.33 -10.18
C SER A 90 -17.06 1.85 -8.84
N ASP A 91 -18.33 1.57 -8.52
CA ASP A 91 -18.90 1.72 -7.17
C ASP A 91 -18.97 0.39 -6.40
N GLY A 92 -18.39 -0.69 -6.97
CA GLY A 92 -18.50 -2.04 -6.40
C GLY A 92 -19.78 -2.78 -6.82
N THR A 93 -20.47 -2.31 -7.86
CA THR A 93 -21.58 -3.04 -8.48
C THR A 93 -21.35 -3.21 -9.98
N LYS A 94 -21.95 -4.24 -10.59
CA LYS A 94 -21.81 -4.47 -12.03
C LYS A 94 -22.40 -3.32 -12.85
N ALA A 95 -23.45 -2.68 -12.35
CA ALA A 95 -24.10 -1.54 -13.02
C ALA A 95 -23.28 -0.26 -12.90
N GLY A 96 -22.56 -0.06 -11.79
CA GLY A 96 -21.70 1.09 -11.55
C GLY A 96 -20.25 0.92 -12.01
N THR A 97 -19.88 -0.24 -12.57
CA THR A 97 -18.59 -0.46 -13.24
C THR A 97 -18.69 -0.16 -14.73
N PHE A 98 -18.05 0.92 -15.19
CA PHE A 98 -18.06 1.30 -16.61
C PHE A 98 -16.86 2.16 -17.02
N MET A 99 -16.53 2.12 -18.32
CA MET A 99 -15.52 2.98 -18.93
C MET A 99 -16.00 4.43 -18.93
N LEU A 100 -15.18 5.34 -18.40
CA LEU A 100 -15.46 6.77 -18.37
C LEU A 100 -15.44 7.37 -19.77
N LYS A 101 -14.44 7.00 -20.58
CA LYS A 101 -14.30 7.46 -21.97
C LYS A 101 -13.36 6.53 -22.74
N ASP A 102 -13.65 6.35 -24.02
CA ASP A 102 -12.70 5.85 -25.01
C ASP A 102 -11.89 7.08 -25.46
N ILE A 103 -10.68 7.22 -24.94
CA ILE A 103 -9.80 8.36 -25.22
C ILE A 103 -9.04 8.11 -26.53
N ALA A 104 -8.42 6.94 -26.67
CA ALA A 104 -7.71 6.56 -27.89
C ALA A 104 -8.62 5.70 -28.78
N THR A 105 -9.40 6.37 -29.65
CA THR A 105 -10.38 5.68 -30.49
C THR A 105 -9.78 4.56 -31.34
N GLY A 106 -10.47 3.42 -31.42
CA GLY A 106 -10.04 2.24 -32.18
C GLY A 106 -9.50 1.16 -31.25
N ASP A 107 -8.48 0.42 -31.69
CA ASP A 107 -7.76 -0.60 -30.91
C ASP A 107 -6.52 -0.04 -30.18
N HIS A 108 -6.39 1.29 -30.15
CA HIS A 108 -5.31 1.99 -29.47
C HIS A 108 -5.60 2.09 -27.97
N SER A 109 -4.57 2.34 -27.16
CA SER A 109 -4.72 2.47 -25.71
C SER A 109 -4.49 3.90 -25.27
N GLY A 110 -5.44 4.50 -24.55
CA GLY A 110 -5.29 5.80 -23.93
C GLY A 110 -4.30 5.85 -22.77
N ASN A 111 -4.00 4.70 -22.16
CA ASN A 111 -3.01 4.53 -21.09
C ASN A 111 -3.13 5.60 -19.98
N PRO A 112 -4.29 5.76 -19.34
CA PRO A 112 -4.47 6.82 -18.35
C PRO A 112 -3.64 6.56 -17.08
N THR A 113 -2.96 7.60 -16.61
CA THR A 113 -2.08 7.55 -15.43
C THR A 113 -2.20 8.82 -14.59
N GLY A 114 -1.59 8.83 -13.39
CA GLY A 114 -1.51 10.03 -12.55
C GLY A 114 -2.85 10.53 -12.01
N PHE A 115 -3.82 9.65 -11.81
CA PHE A 115 -5.15 9.99 -11.26
C PHE A 115 -5.02 10.79 -9.94
N THR A 116 -5.40 12.06 -9.98
CA THR A 116 -5.21 13.03 -8.89
C THR A 116 -6.50 13.78 -8.64
N ALA A 117 -7.02 13.69 -7.41
CA ALA A 117 -8.21 14.43 -7.01
C ALA A 117 -7.87 15.90 -6.72
N MET A 118 -8.66 16.82 -7.26
CA MET A 118 -8.63 18.25 -6.92
C MET A 118 -10.06 18.77 -6.82
N GLY A 119 -10.48 19.14 -5.61
CA GLY A 119 -11.87 19.47 -5.32
C GLY A 119 -12.79 18.27 -5.52
N ASN A 120 -13.87 18.45 -6.31
CA ASN A 120 -14.84 17.40 -6.62
C ASN A 120 -14.59 16.70 -7.97
N LYS A 121 -13.39 16.86 -8.53
CA LYS A 121 -12.99 16.30 -9.82
C LYS A 121 -11.72 15.51 -9.67
N LEU A 122 -11.48 14.66 -10.66
CA LEU A 122 -10.26 13.88 -10.77
C LEU A 122 -9.60 14.20 -12.12
N TYR A 123 -8.29 14.43 -12.07
CA TYR A 123 -7.46 14.79 -13.20
C TYR A 123 -6.43 13.71 -13.47
N PHE A 124 -6.06 13.52 -14.73
CA PHE A 124 -5.16 12.44 -15.14
C PHE A 124 -4.51 12.73 -16.49
N ALA A 125 -3.37 12.12 -16.75
CA ALA A 125 -2.76 12.12 -18.08
C ALA A 125 -3.32 10.95 -18.89
N ALA A 126 -3.59 11.17 -20.18
CA ALA A 126 -3.96 10.10 -21.12
C ALA A 126 -3.66 10.53 -22.56
N THR A 127 -3.38 9.55 -23.41
CA THR A 127 -3.02 9.71 -24.83
C THR A 127 -4.23 9.54 -25.73
N ASP A 128 -4.56 10.55 -26.52
CA ASP A 128 -5.54 10.41 -27.61
C ASP A 128 -4.82 10.01 -28.93
N THR A 129 -5.53 10.03 -30.05
CA THR A 129 -4.97 9.70 -31.37
C THR A 129 -3.89 10.67 -31.86
N LEU A 130 -3.67 11.79 -31.16
CA LEU A 130 -2.67 12.79 -31.49
C LEU A 130 -1.48 12.75 -30.52
N SER A 131 -1.75 12.90 -29.23
CA SER A 131 -0.73 12.94 -28.19
C SER A 131 -1.34 12.80 -26.80
N GLU A 132 -0.47 12.75 -25.81
CA GLU A 132 -0.88 12.90 -24.43
C GLU A 132 -1.46 14.29 -24.12
N ALA A 133 -2.37 14.31 -23.17
CA ALA A 133 -3.04 15.52 -22.68
C ALA A 133 -3.43 15.36 -21.21
N LEU A 134 -3.70 16.49 -20.57
CA LEU A 134 -4.37 16.53 -19.27
C LEU A 134 -5.87 16.37 -19.48
N TRP A 135 -6.47 15.41 -18.77
CA TRP A 135 -7.89 15.12 -18.77
C TRP A 135 -8.51 15.37 -17.40
N VAL A 136 -9.83 15.53 -17.38
CA VAL A 136 -10.63 15.68 -16.16
C VAL A 136 -11.88 14.81 -16.24
N THR A 137 -12.33 14.31 -15.09
CA THR A 137 -13.60 13.63 -14.90
C THR A 137 -14.29 14.08 -13.61
N ASP A 138 -15.62 14.07 -13.61
CA ASP A 138 -16.48 14.17 -12.42
C ASP A 138 -17.06 12.81 -12.01
N GLY A 139 -16.53 11.72 -12.57
CA GLY A 139 -17.03 10.36 -12.39
C GLY A 139 -18.09 9.94 -13.41
N THR A 140 -18.49 10.83 -14.33
CA THR A 140 -19.46 10.53 -15.39
C THR A 140 -18.81 10.52 -16.77
N LYS A 141 -19.42 9.79 -17.72
CA LYS A 141 -18.99 9.80 -19.12
C LYS A 141 -19.04 11.21 -19.74
N LYS A 142 -20.08 11.99 -19.42
CA LYS A 142 -20.29 13.35 -19.95
C LYS A 142 -19.29 14.35 -19.37
N GLY A 143 -18.94 14.22 -18.10
CA GLY A 143 -17.95 15.07 -17.44
C GLY A 143 -16.50 14.71 -17.75
N THR A 144 -16.26 13.59 -18.46
CA THR A 144 -14.91 13.16 -18.86
C THR A 144 -14.46 13.82 -20.16
N ARG A 145 -13.50 14.73 -20.07
CA ARG A 145 -13.03 15.55 -21.20
C ARG A 145 -11.59 16.02 -21.05
N MET A 146 -10.98 16.37 -22.18
CA MET A 146 -9.65 16.98 -22.21
C MET A 146 -9.71 18.38 -21.57
N VAL A 147 -8.69 18.70 -20.78
CA VAL A 147 -8.42 20.05 -20.26
C VAL A 147 -7.51 20.78 -21.23
N LYS A 148 -6.31 20.25 -21.47
CA LYS A 148 -5.30 20.84 -22.34
C LYS A 148 -4.37 19.78 -22.89
N ARG A 149 -3.96 19.96 -24.14
CA ARG A 149 -2.86 19.16 -24.72
C ARG A 149 -1.54 19.69 -24.20
N ILE A 150 -0.77 18.79 -23.60
CA ILE A 150 0.56 19.07 -23.04
C ILE A 150 1.43 17.94 -23.60
N ILE A 151 2.29 18.28 -24.55
CA ILE A 151 3.10 17.36 -25.38
C ILE A 151 4.12 16.63 -24.47
N PRO A 152 4.43 15.34 -24.73
CA PRO A 152 4.10 14.25 -23.85
C PRO A 152 4.91 14.24 -22.55
N PHE A 153 4.25 13.69 -21.53
CA PHE A 153 4.91 12.96 -20.47
C PHE A 153 5.66 11.82 -21.21
N GLY A 154 6.95 12.02 -21.54
CA GLY A 154 7.74 11.02 -22.27
C GLY A 154 7.46 9.60 -21.77
N SER A 155 7.38 8.63 -22.68
CA SER A 155 7.09 7.20 -22.44
C SER A 155 8.07 6.61 -21.43
N ILE A 156 7.85 6.88 -20.17
CA ILE A 156 8.46 6.19 -19.07
C ILE A 156 7.30 5.51 -18.37
N TYR A 157 7.19 4.21 -18.64
CA TYR A 157 6.54 3.19 -17.83
C TYR A 157 7.08 3.25 -16.40
N THR A 158 6.81 4.35 -15.71
CA THR A 158 7.29 4.64 -14.36
C THR A 158 6.08 4.67 -13.47
N ASP A 159 6.21 4.01 -12.33
CA ASP A 159 5.23 4.06 -11.25
C ASP A 159 5.25 5.40 -10.49
N GLU A 160 6.02 6.37 -11.00
CA GLU A 160 6.27 7.65 -10.37
C GLU A 160 5.03 8.57 -10.47
N THR A 161 4.75 9.32 -9.41
CA THR A 161 3.66 10.30 -9.37
C THR A 161 4.04 11.55 -10.17
N GLN A 162 3.24 11.86 -11.19
CA GLN A 162 3.52 12.93 -12.18
C GLN A 162 2.60 14.16 -12.04
N ILE A 163 1.57 14.08 -11.19
CA ILE A 163 0.60 15.14 -10.94
C ILE A 163 0.40 15.24 -9.43
N ALA A 164 0.39 16.47 -8.90
CA ALA A 164 0.09 16.74 -7.50
C ALA A 164 -0.95 17.87 -7.38
N ALA A 165 -1.92 17.71 -6.48
CA ALA A 165 -2.90 18.75 -6.18
C ALA A 165 -2.46 19.59 -4.96
N VAL A 166 -2.13 20.85 -5.18
CA VAL A 166 -1.67 21.80 -4.16
C VAL A 166 -2.47 23.10 -4.26
N ASN A 167 -3.02 23.59 -3.16
CA ASN A 167 -3.73 24.87 -3.11
C ASN A 167 -4.80 25.07 -4.20
N ASN A 168 -5.59 24.03 -4.48
CA ASN A 168 -6.60 24.02 -5.55
C ASN A 168 -6.03 24.29 -6.96
N LYS A 169 -4.78 23.89 -7.16
CA LYS A 169 -4.07 23.82 -8.44
C LYS A 169 -3.48 22.42 -8.59
N LEU A 170 -3.20 22.05 -9.83
CA LEU A 170 -2.38 20.90 -10.15
C LEU A 170 -0.98 21.41 -10.48
N LEU A 171 0.04 20.77 -9.92
CA LEU A 171 1.38 20.76 -10.48
C LEU A 171 1.55 19.50 -11.30
N LEU A 172 2.19 19.65 -12.45
CA LEU A 172 2.45 18.57 -13.39
C LEU A 172 3.68 18.91 -14.21
N ARG A 173 4.24 17.93 -14.89
CA ARG A 173 5.24 18.18 -15.93
C ARG A 173 4.56 18.55 -17.25
N GLY A 174 5.23 19.35 -18.06
CA GLY A 174 4.75 19.67 -19.41
C GLY A 174 5.84 20.18 -20.32
N GLN A 175 5.66 19.96 -21.62
CA GLN A 175 6.58 20.48 -22.62
C GLN A 175 6.34 21.98 -22.87
N ASP A 176 7.39 22.77 -22.73
CA ASP A 176 7.40 24.20 -23.03
C ASP A 176 7.50 24.51 -24.55
N ALA A 177 7.61 25.79 -24.90
CA ALA A 177 7.70 26.22 -26.30
C ALA A 177 9.04 25.86 -26.98
N ALA A 178 10.09 25.59 -26.21
CA ALA A 178 11.40 25.16 -26.71
C ALA A 178 11.45 23.63 -26.91
N GLY A 179 10.51 22.89 -26.33
CA GLY A 179 10.46 21.44 -26.36
C GLY A 179 10.93 20.77 -25.07
N ASP A 180 11.25 21.56 -24.04
CA ASP A 180 11.78 21.08 -22.77
C ASP A 180 10.66 20.70 -21.79
N ILE A 181 10.89 19.63 -21.01
CA ILE A 181 9.95 19.16 -19.98
C ILE A 181 10.20 19.92 -18.67
N GLU A 182 9.27 20.80 -18.34
CA GLU A 182 9.36 21.71 -17.20
C GLU A 182 8.18 21.57 -16.23
N LEU A 183 8.20 22.35 -15.15
CA LEU A 183 7.11 22.41 -14.17
C LEU A 183 5.97 23.31 -14.65
N TRP A 184 4.78 22.73 -14.73
CA TRP A 184 3.54 23.38 -15.15
C TRP A 184 2.54 23.45 -14.01
N VAL A 185 1.62 24.41 -14.12
CA VAL A 185 0.49 24.59 -13.21
C VAL A 185 -0.83 24.55 -13.97
N SER A 186 -1.89 24.03 -13.35
CA SER A 186 -3.25 24.06 -13.88
C SER A 186 -4.27 24.36 -12.79
N ASP A 187 -5.26 25.19 -13.09
CA ASP A 187 -6.49 25.32 -12.28
C ASP A 187 -7.62 24.39 -12.76
N GLY A 188 -7.30 23.48 -13.69
CA GLY A 188 -8.25 22.58 -14.33
C GLY A 188 -8.96 23.14 -15.56
N THR A 189 -8.53 24.31 -16.06
CA THR A 189 -8.99 24.90 -17.33
C THR A 189 -7.85 24.99 -18.35
N ASP A 190 -8.18 25.05 -19.64
CA ASP A 190 -7.17 25.19 -20.71
C ASP A 190 -6.34 26.49 -20.56
N THR A 191 -7.00 27.61 -20.24
CA THR A 191 -6.36 28.91 -20.08
C THR A 191 -5.53 28.99 -18.80
N GLY A 192 -5.99 28.38 -17.71
CA GLY A 192 -5.25 28.31 -16.45
C GLY A 192 -4.15 27.25 -16.44
N THR A 193 -3.95 26.50 -17.52
CA THR A 193 -2.88 25.51 -17.65
C THR A 193 -1.69 26.08 -18.43
N HIS A 194 -0.57 26.31 -17.77
CA HIS A 194 0.61 26.97 -18.34
C HIS A 194 1.89 26.61 -17.59
N LEU A 195 3.05 26.92 -18.19
CA LEU A 195 4.36 26.80 -17.55
C LEU A 195 4.36 27.60 -16.25
N LEU A 196 4.68 26.94 -15.13
CA LEU A 196 4.82 27.60 -13.84
C LEU A 196 6.21 28.22 -13.72
N LYS A 197 7.24 27.43 -14.04
CA LYS A 197 8.63 27.83 -13.93
C LYS A 197 9.48 26.99 -14.87
N ASN A 198 10.35 27.65 -15.65
CA ASN A 198 11.49 27.00 -16.27
C ASN A 198 12.55 26.88 -15.17
N ILE A 199 12.77 25.65 -14.69
CA ILE A 199 13.69 25.35 -13.60
C ILE A 199 15.09 25.09 -14.16
N ASN A 200 15.20 24.37 -15.29
CA ASN A 200 16.47 24.10 -15.95
C ASN A 200 16.63 25.00 -17.19
N PRO A 201 17.38 26.11 -17.12
CA PRO A 201 17.55 27.00 -18.26
C PRO A 201 18.41 26.39 -19.39
N TYR A 202 18.98 25.20 -19.19
CA TYR A 202 19.88 24.52 -20.13
C TYR A 202 19.24 23.29 -20.79
N GLY A 203 17.99 22.95 -20.47
CA GLY A 203 17.28 21.79 -21.01
C GLY A 203 16.03 21.48 -20.20
N SER A 204 15.66 20.20 -20.10
CA SER A 204 14.49 19.75 -19.34
C SER A 204 14.80 19.51 -17.85
N SER A 205 13.90 19.91 -16.97
CA SER A 205 14.00 19.67 -15.51
C SER A 205 13.40 18.36 -15.01
N TYR A 206 12.58 17.69 -15.82
CA TYR A 206 11.94 16.39 -15.51
C TYR A 206 11.34 16.28 -14.09
N PRO A 207 10.30 17.06 -13.76
CA PRO A 207 9.64 16.97 -12.45
C PRO A 207 9.00 15.59 -12.21
N LEU A 208 9.40 14.93 -11.11
CA LEU A 208 8.99 13.56 -10.74
C LEU A 208 8.79 13.41 -9.23
N ASN A 209 8.14 12.31 -8.81
CA ASN A 209 7.92 11.92 -7.40
C ASN A 209 7.22 13.00 -6.57
N MET A 210 6.17 13.59 -7.14
CA MET A 210 5.45 14.67 -6.46
C MET A 210 4.62 14.13 -5.30
N PHE A 211 4.75 14.73 -4.13
CA PHE A 211 3.85 14.53 -2.99
C PHE A 211 3.47 15.86 -2.34
N VAL A 212 2.40 15.86 -1.55
CA VAL A 212 1.85 17.09 -0.95
C VAL A 212 1.92 17.00 0.56
N TYR A 213 2.50 18.02 1.19
CA TYR A 213 2.61 18.18 2.63
C TYR A 213 2.46 19.65 3.01
N ASN A 214 1.68 19.95 4.06
CA ASN A 214 1.42 21.32 4.54
C ASN A 214 1.08 22.33 3.43
N SER A 215 0.25 21.92 2.47
CA SER A 215 -0.17 22.77 1.34
C SER A 215 0.97 23.17 0.38
N ASN A 216 2.06 22.43 0.38
CA ASN A 216 3.13 22.51 -0.61
C ASN A 216 3.30 21.15 -1.29
N ALA A 217 3.63 21.19 -2.57
CA ALA A 217 4.12 20.04 -3.30
C ALA A 217 5.64 19.98 -3.15
N TYR A 218 6.16 18.77 -2.97
CA TYR A 218 7.58 18.46 -2.95
C TYR A 218 7.86 17.44 -4.04
N PHE A 219 8.97 17.60 -4.73
CA PHE A 219 9.27 16.82 -5.93
C PHE A 219 10.74 16.87 -6.27
N THR A 220 11.19 15.93 -7.09
CA THR A 220 12.56 15.89 -7.61
C THR A 220 12.60 16.52 -9.00
N VAL A 221 13.53 17.43 -9.23
CA VAL A 221 13.83 18.06 -10.54
C VAL A 221 15.33 18.24 -10.72
N ASP A 222 15.79 18.21 -11.97
CA ASP A 222 17.11 18.66 -12.38
C ASP A 222 17.07 20.17 -12.68
N ASP A 223 17.91 20.96 -12.01
CA ASP A 223 18.01 22.42 -12.25
C ASP A 223 19.12 22.79 -13.25
N GLY A 224 19.82 21.79 -13.80
CA GLY A 224 20.93 21.97 -14.74
C GLY A 224 22.22 22.46 -14.11
N VAL A 225 22.26 22.70 -12.79
CA VAL A 225 23.44 23.18 -12.06
C VAL A 225 23.95 22.11 -11.10
N TYR A 226 23.05 21.52 -10.33
CA TYR A 226 23.36 20.56 -9.27
C TYR A 226 22.81 19.15 -9.56
N GLY A 227 22.15 18.96 -10.71
CA GLY A 227 21.46 17.71 -11.04
C GLY A 227 20.13 17.61 -10.30
N ASN A 228 19.62 16.38 -10.14
CA ASN A 228 18.37 16.14 -9.43
C ASN A 228 18.40 16.64 -7.97
N ARG A 229 17.37 17.37 -7.55
CA ARG A 229 17.22 17.95 -6.21
C ARG A 229 15.77 17.94 -5.76
N THR A 230 15.56 17.92 -4.45
CA THR A 230 14.22 18.12 -3.88
C THR A 230 13.87 19.60 -3.87
N TRP A 231 12.77 19.93 -4.54
CA TRP A 231 12.19 21.26 -4.62
C TRP A 231 10.82 21.27 -3.95
N VAL A 232 10.39 22.47 -3.54
CA VAL A 232 9.10 22.73 -2.93
C VAL A 232 8.36 23.80 -3.75
N SER A 233 7.03 23.68 -3.84
CA SER A 233 6.17 24.66 -4.49
C SER A 233 4.80 24.74 -3.82
N ASP A 234 4.34 25.95 -3.58
CA ASP A 234 2.96 26.24 -3.15
C ASP A 234 1.98 26.36 -4.33
N GLY A 235 2.44 26.13 -5.56
CA GLY A 235 1.68 26.36 -6.79
C GLY A 235 1.90 27.73 -7.45
N THR A 236 2.82 28.55 -6.93
CA THR A 236 3.23 29.85 -7.51
C THR A 236 4.70 29.81 -7.95
N ALA A 237 5.08 30.70 -8.89
CA ALA A 237 6.46 30.74 -9.39
C ALA A 237 7.44 31.22 -8.31
N GLU A 238 7.02 32.16 -7.47
CA GLU A 238 7.75 32.70 -6.34
C GLU A 238 7.91 31.68 -5.22
N GLY A 239 6.85 30.93 -4.91
CA GLY A 239 6.88 29.85 -3.91
C GLY A 239 7.58 28.58 -4.39
N THR A 240 8.01 28.51 -5.66
CA THR A 240 8.75 27.36 -6.21
C THR A 240 10.25 27.53 -6.04
N HIS A 241 10.87 26.77 -5.14
CA HIS A 241 12.30 26.88 -4.83
C HIS A 241 12.89 25.54 -4.35
N ILE A 242 14.23 25.44 -4.35
CA ILE A 242 14.95 24.30 -3.79
C ILE A 242 14.71 24.21 -2.28
N LEU A 243 14.45 23.02 -1.74
CA LEU A 243 14.17 22.83 -0.31
C LEU A 243 15.41 23.08 0.56
N LEU A 244 16.57 22.61 0.08
CA LEU A 244 17.86 22.75 0.75
C LEU A 244 18.85 23.39 -0.24
N PRO A 245 19.04 24.71 -0.21
CA PRO A 245 19.96 25.43 -1.11
C PRO A 245 21.45 25.26 -0.77
N GLY A 246 21.78 24.53 0.32
CA GLY A 246 23.14 24.31 0.84
C GLY A 246 24.03 23.39 -0.02
N ASP A 247 25.05 22.79 0.61
CA ASP A 247 26.07 21.97 -0.09
C ASP A 247 25.40 20.92 -1.01
N PRO A 248 25.70 20.90 -2.32
CA PRO A 248 25.13 19.94 -3.25
C PRO A 248 25.34 18.47 -2.86
N LYS A 249 26.28 18.14 -1.97
CA LYS A 249 26.46 16.77 -1.46
C LYS A 249 25.48 16.37 -0.35
N ALA A 250 24.75 17.33 0.22
CA ALA A 250 23.89 17.15 1.39
C ALA A 250 22.39 17.23 1.09
N THR A 251 22.01 17.29 -0.20
CA THR A 251 20.60 17.43 -0.56
C THR A 251 19.93 16.07 -0.74
N PRO A 252 18.87 15.75 0.03
CA PRO A 252 18.19 14.47 -0.06
C PRO A 252 17.49 14.28 -1.40
N LEU A 253 17.74 13.15 -2.05
CA LEU A 253 16.94 12.64 -3.16
C LEU A 253 15.84 11.72 -2.62
N LEU A 254 14.59 12.12 -2.82
CA LEU A 254 13.42 11.36 -2.39
C LEU A 254 13.43 9.94 -2.96
N SER A 255 13.33 8.95 -2.06
CA SER A 255 13.23 7.55 -2.47
C SER A 255 11.88 7.29 -3.12
N LYS A 256 11.93 6.80 -4.37
CA LYS A 256 10.77 6.51 -5.22
C LYS A 256 9.88 5.40 -4.66
N ASN A 257 10.47 4.51 -3.86
CA ASN A 257 9.84 3.30 -3.35
C ASN A 257 9.26 3.46 -1.94
N CYS A 258 9.35 4.66 -1.35
CA CYS A 258 9.05 4.90 0.06
C CYS A 258 8.14 6.11 0.19
N LEU A 259 6.88 5.89 0.59
CA LEU A 259 5.94 6.97 0.79
C LEU A 259 6.27 7.73 2.09
N PRO A 260 6.28 9.08 2.05
CA PRO A 260 6.49 9.86 3.27
C PRO A 260 5.32 9.71 4.23
N VAL A 261 5.57 9.89 5.53
CA VAL A 261 4.52 9.96 6.55
C VAL A 261 4.56 11.29 7.29
N VAL A 262 3.39 11.73 7.74
CA VAL A 262 3.26 12.93 8.58
C VAL A 262 2.99 12.50 10.01
N CYS A 263 3.83 12.97 10.94
CA CYS A 263 3.67 12.73 12.36
C CYS A 263 3.98 14.02 13.13
N ASN A 264 3.09 14.41 14.05
CA ASN A 264 3.25 15.60 14.91
C ASN A 264 3.57 16.89 14.13
N GLY A 265 2.97 17.08 12.94
CA GLY A 265 3.18 18.27 12.12
C GLY A 265 4.55 18.35 11.46
N LYS A 266 5.26 17.23 11.34
CA LYS A 266 6.48 17.07 10.53
C LYS A 266 6.29 15.94 9.53
N MET A 267 6.96 16.04 8.40
CA MET A 267 7.02 14.97 7.41
C MET A 267 8.32 14.19 7.54
N TYR A 268 8.21 12.87 7.45
CA TYR A 268 9.30 11.91 7.53
C TYR A 268 9.39 11.17 6.21
N PHE A 269 10.58 11.11 5.63
CA PHE A 269 10.77 10.56 4.30
C PHE A 269 12.16 9.96 4.17
N VAL A 270 12.28 8.99 3.27
CA VAL A 270 13.55 8.32 3.01
C VAL A 270 14.23 9.05 1.87
N ALA A 271 15.50 9.40 2.06
CA ALA A 271 16.26 10.05 1.01
C ALA A 271 17.75 9.80 1.11
N ARG A 272 18.41 9.92 -0.06
CA ARG A 272 19.85 9.72 -0.19
C ARG A 272 20.59 11.03 -0.35
N ASP A 273 21.70 11.18 0.37
CA ASP A 273 22.73 12.17 0.06
C ASP A 273 24.10 11.50 -0.15
N ASP A 274 25.11 12.28 -0.55
CA ASP A 274 26.44 11.74 -0.85
C ASP A 274 27.31 11.52 0.40
N ALA A 275 26.93 12.11 1.54
CA ALA A 275 27.72 12.06 2.78
C ALA A 275 27.33 10.89 3.68
N HIS A 276 26.04 10.53 3.71
CA HIS A 276 25.44 9.60 4.66
C HIS A 276 24.73 8.42 3.96
N GLY A 277 24.52 8.48 2.64
CA GLY A 277 23.77 7.44 1.93
C GLY A 277 22.26 7.60 2.15
N THR A 278 21.51 6.49 2.09
CA THR A 278 20.04 6.49 2.20
C THR A 278 19.61 6.49 3.66
N GLU A 279 18.98 7.57 4.12
CA GLU A 279 18.60 7.73 5.53
C GLU A 279 17.15 8.18 5.71
N LEU A 280 16.66 8.14 6.95
CA LEU A 280 15.38 8.74 7.32
C LEU A 280 15.58 10.22 7.67
N TRP A 281 14.93 11.08 6.88
CA TRP A 281 14.92 12.52 7.03
C TRP A 281 13.61 12.99 7.66
N VAL A 282 13.68 14.16 8.30
CA VAL A 282 12.52 14.90 8.79
C VAL A 282 12.52 16.32 8.22
N THR A 283 11.34 16.87 7.94
CA THR A 283 11.16 18.29 7.59
C THR A 283 9.87 18.85 8.17
N ASP A 284 9.89 20.12 8.57
CA ASP A 284 8.68 20.91 8.82
C ASP A 284 8.26 21.76 7.61
N GLY A 285 9.02 21.67 6.51
CA GLY A 285 8.87 22.46 5.30
C GLY A 285 9.81 23.65 5.19
N THR A 286 10.67 23.88 6.19
CA THR A 286 11.72 24.91 6.15
C THR A 286 13.10 24.29 6.00
N GLU A 287 14.07 25.07 5.49
CA GLU A 287 15.49 24.65 5.44
C GLU A 287 16.00 24.26 6.83
N ALA A 288 15.79 25.11 7.85
CA ALA A 288 16.26 24.88 9.21
C ALA A 288 15.62 23.65 9.90
N GLY A 289 14.39 23.31 9.54
CA GLY A 289 13.69 22.14 10.06
C GLY A 289 13.96 20.86 9.28
N THR A 290 14.77 20.89 8.22
CA THR A 290 15.06 19.73 7.36
C THR A 290 16.42 19.13 7.71
N HIS A 291 16.44 17.90 8.23
CA HIS A 291 17.67 17.20 8.62
C HIS A 291 17.48 15.68 8.70
N ILE A 292 18.61 14.94 8.68
CA ILE A 292 18.66 13.52 9.01
C ILE A 292 18.38 13.35 10.51
N ILE A 293 17.55 12.36 10.86
CA ILE A 293 17.19 12.12 12.27
C ILE A 293 18.34 11.43 13.00
N LEU A 294 18.94 10.44 12.36
CA LEU A 294 20.09 9.70 12.87
C LEU A 294 20.94 9.29 11.67
N ASP A 295 22.18 9.75 11.65
CA ASP A 295 23.21 9.27 10.73
C ASP A 295 23.77 7.96 11.30
N CYS A 296 23.71 6.88 10.53
CA CYS A 296 24.28 5.61 10.88
C CYS A 296 25.60 5.44 10.10
N PRO A 297 26.77 5.82 10.66
CA PRO A 297 27.97 6.10 9.88
C PRO A 297 28.60 4.89 9.16
N ASP A 298 28.07 3.68 9.40
CA ASP A 298 28.58 2.42 8.86
C ASP A 298 27.45 1.42 8.55
N CYS A 299 26.20 1.86 8.38
CA CYS A 299 25.20 1.04 7.70
C CYS A 299 24.95 1.61 6.31
N ASP A 300 25.21 0.79 5.28
CA ASP A 300 24.97 1.14 3.88
C ASP A 300 23.46 1.26 3.65
N GLY A 301 22.93 2.44 3.97
CA GLY A 301 21.55 2.83 3.75
C GLY A 301 20.54 2.06 4.59
N ALA A 302 19.49 2.75 5.03
CA ALA A 302 18.26 2.06 5.31
C ALA A 302 17.68 1.56 3.98
N ASP A 303 17.43 0.25 3.85
CA ASP A 303 16.30 -0.26 3.06
C ASP A 303 15.02 0.13 3.81
N ALA A 304 14.83 1.44 4.02
CA ALA A 304 13.71 1.98 4.77
C ALA A 304 12.49 1.84 3.88
N HIS A 305 11.82 0.69 3.97
CA HIS A 305 10.46 0.57 3.50
C HIS A 305 9.58 1.63 4.18
N SER A 306 8.48 1.99 3.51
CA SER A 306 7.62 3.12 3.89
C SER A 306 7.39 3.19 5.40
N PRO A 307 7.81 4.27 6.09
CA PRO A 307 7.61 4.42 7.52
C PRO A 307 6.12 4.41 7.86
N VAL A 308 5.78 4.09 9.12
CA VAL A 308 4.40 4.11 9.61
C VAL A 308 4.30 4.88 10.92
N VAL A 309 3.11 5.44 11.18
CA VAL A 309 2.84 6.19 12.40
C VAL A 309 1.99 5.37 13.35
N MET A 310 2.45 5.22 14.59
CA MET A 310 1.68 4.60 15.68
C MET A 310 1.91 5.39 16.98
N ASN A 311 0.84 5.75 17.68
CA ASN A 311 0.89 6.48 18.96
C ASN A 311 1.78 7.74 18.95
N GLY A 312 1.75 8.52 17.86
CA GLY A 312 2.53 9.77 17.76
C GLY A 312 4.04 9.57 17.60
N LYS A 313 4.48 8.35 17.25
CA LYS A 313 5.86 8.03 16.88
C LYS A 313 5.91 7.45 15.48
N VAL A 314 7.08 7.56 14.86
CA VAL A 314 7.36 7.00 13.53
C VAL A 314 8.15 5.71 13.70
N TYR A 315 7.68 4.65 13.06
CA TYR A 315 8.34 3.35 13.01
C TYR A 315 8.81 3.08 11.59
N PHE A 316 10.01 2.53 11.47
CA PHE A 316 10.66 2.32 10.18
C PHE A 316 11.60 1.12 10.23
N VAL A 317 12.02 0.68 9.05
CA VAL A 317 13.04 -0.35 8.89
C VAL A 317 14.42 0.31 8.84
N GLY A 318 15.35 -0.18 9.65
CA GLY A 318 16.70 0.37 9.72
C GLY A 318 17.76 -0.69 9.93
N ASN A 319 18.98 -0.38 9.49
CA ASN A 319 20.14 -1.26 9.55
C ASN A 319 21.06 -0.88 10.73
N THR A 320 21.92 -1.82 11.14
CA THR A 320 23.06 -1.57 12.03
C THR A 320 24.33 -2.05 11.34
N LYS A 321 25.49 -1.88 11.98
CA LYS A 321 26.77 -2.41 11.49
C LYS A 321 26.81 -3.93 11.33
N ILE A 322 25.98 -4.66 12.06
CA ILE A 322 26.03 -6.12 12.17
C ILE A 322 24.69 -6.80 11.89
N SER A 323 23.64 -6.03 11.57
CA SER A 323 22.31 -6.57 11.28
C SER A 323 21.54 -5.69 10.31
N THR A 324 20.72 -6.29 9.45
CA THR A 324 19.88 -5.56 8.48
C THR A 324 18.40 -5.82 8.71
N GLY A 325 17.56 -4.86 8.29
CA GLY A 325 16.12 -5.01 8.27
C GLY A 325 15.50 -5.09 9.67
N ASN A 326 15.85 -4.17 10.57
CA ASN A 326 15.38 -4.18 11.96
C ASN A 326 14.24 -3.17 12.17
N LEU A 327 13.43 -3.36 13.22
CA LEU A 327 12.35 -2.43 13.57
C LEU A 327 12.88 -1.31 14.46
N TRP A 328 12.75 -0.07 13.99
CA TRP A 328 13.16 1.13 14.71
C TRP A 328 11.97 2.03 15.04
N VAL A 329 12.18 2.94 16.00
CA VAL A 329 11.24 4.00 16.35
C VAL A 329 11.98 5.34 16.49
N THR A 330 11.30 6.42 16.12
CA THR A 330 11.75 7.79 16.36
C THR A 330 10.60 8.72 16.74
N ASP A 331 10.91 9.77 17.49
CA ASP A 331 10.03 10.94 17.71
C ASP A 331 10.44 12.16 16.84
N GLY A 332 11.40 11.97 15.94
CA GLY A 332 11.99 13.03 15.11
C GLY A 332 13.25 13.67 15.68
N THR A 333 13.83 13.11 16.73
CA THR A 333 15.12 13.52 17.29
C THR A 333 16.11 12.35 17.33
N ALA A 334 17.41 12.63 17.31
CA ALA A 334 18.44 11.60 17.46
C ALA A 334 18.30 10.83 18.78
N ASP A 335 18.11 11.53 19.90
CA ASP A 335 17.95 10.93 21.24
C ASP A 335 16.69 10.07 21.37
N GLY A 336 15.61 10.46 20.69
CA GLY A 336 14.36 9.70 20.63
C GLY A 336 14.37 8.55 19.62
N THR A 337 15.48 8.32 18.93
CA THR A 337 15.63 7.27 17.91
C THR A 337 16.33 6.04 18.48
N SER A 338 15.68 4.88 18.37
CA SER A 338 16.24 3.62 18.87
C SER A 338 15.65 2.40 18.19
N MET A 339 16.41 1.29 18.19
CA MET A 339 15.93 0.00 17.73
C MET A 339 14.92 -0.56 18.73
N VAL A 340 13.74 -0.95 18.23
CA VAL A 340 12.69 -1.60 19.01
C VAL A 340 12.94 -3.09 19.08
N TYR A 341 13.23 -3.71 17.93
CA TYR A 341 13.32 -5.16 17.84
C TYR A 341 14.13 -5.62 16.63
N SER A 342 14.87 -6.72 16.83
CA SER A 342 15.61 -7.43 15.79
C SER A 342 15.45 -8.93 16.05
N PRO A 343 14.70 -9.67 15.22
CA PRO A 343 14.66 -11.14 15.28
C PRO A 343 16.05 -11.78 15.21
N ASN A 344 16.97 -11.23 14.39
CA ASN A 344 18.36 -11.71 14.25
C ASN A 344 19.37 -10.60 14.58
N PRO A 345 19.74 -10.38 15.86
CA PRO A 345 20.58 -9.25 16.29
C PRO A 345 21.98 -9.18 15.67
N THR A 346 22.47 -10.28 15.09
CA THR A 346 23.79 -10.37 14.44
C THR A 346 23.69 -10.86 13.00
N GLY A 347 22.52 -10.73 12.38
CA GLY A 347 22.25 -11.23 11.03
C GLY A 347 21.16 -10.44 10.32
N HIS A 348 20.53 -11.06 9.33
CA HIS A 348 19.54 -10.42 8.48
C HIS A 348 18.13 -10.70 9.02
N SER A 349 17.43 -9.68 9.53
CA SER A 349 16.03 -9.81 9.98
C SER A 349 15.04 -9.58 8.83
N ASP A 350 15.47 -8.95 7.74
CA ASP A 350 14.73 -8.73 6.49
C ASP A 350 13.29 -8.23 6.69
N ILE A 351 13.09 -7.34 7.67
CA ILE A 351 11.82 -6.62 7.81
C ILE A 351 11.64 -5.74 6.57
N ALA A 352 10.46 -5.81 5.96
CA ALA A 352 10.16 -5.08 4.73
C ALA A 352 8.83 -4.33 4.87
N ASP A 353 7.69 -5.01 4.75
CA ASP A 353 6.40 -4.37 4.93
C ASP A 353 6.07 -4.21 6.41
N ILE A 354 5.59 -3.02 6.78
CA ILE A 354 5.08 -2.70 8.11
C ILE A 354 3.70 -2.06 7.94
N ALA A 355 2.74 -2.45 8.76
CA ALA A 355 1.42 -1.83 8.85
C ALA A 355 0.96 -1.70 10.30
N VAL A 356 0.05 -0.76 10.53
CA VAL A 356 -0.57 -0.55 11.86
C VAL A 356 -2.01 -1.03 11.83
N LEU A 357 -2.34 -2.01 12.67
CA LEU A 357 -3.70 -2.52 12.86
C LEU A 357 -4.04 -2.50 14.34
N SER A 358 -5.16 -1.85 14.71
CA SER A 358 -5.68 -1.84 16.09
C SER A 358 -4.61 -1.45 17.13
N ASN A 359 -3.81 -0.41 16.81
CA ASN A 359 -2.72 0.11 17.62
C ASN A 359 -1.56 -0.88 17.90
N LYS A 360 -1.29 -1.76 16.94
CA LYS A 360 -0.11 -2.62 16.92
C LYS A 360 0.51 -2.61 15.54
N LEU A 361 1.83 -2.78 15.51
CA LEU A 361 2.59 -3.01 14.30
C LEU A 361 2.43 -4.48 13.91
N TYR A 362 2.29 -4.69 12.60
CA TYR A 362 2.40 -5.98 11.94
C TYR A 362 3.44 -5.83 10.85
N PHE A 363 4.38 -6.77 10.79
CA PHE A 363 5.48 -6.71 9.84
C PHE A 363 5.91 -8.12 9.45
N ASN A 364 6.47 -8.28 8.26
CA ASN A 364 7.16 -9.53 7.92
C ASN A 364 8.56 -9.51 8.54
N ALA A 365 9.07 -10.63 9.02
CA ALA A 365 10.45 -10.73 9.46
C ALA A 365 10.97 -12.15 9.34
N TYR A 366 12.26 -12.29 9.01
CA TYR A 366 12.98 -13.55 8.96
C TYR A 366 13.67 -13.84 10.29
N GLU A 367 13.63 -15.10 10.72
CA GLU A 367 14.60 -15.68 11.64
C GLU A 367 14.81 -17.16 11.36
N GLU A 368 15.91 -17.71 11.87
CA GLU A 368 16.43 -19.02 11.45
C GLU A 368 15.45 -20.18 11.68
N THR A 369 14.62 -20.11 12.75
CA THR A 369 13.77 -21.23 13.17
C THR A 369 12.42 -21.32 12.46
N HIS A 370 11.83 -20.18 12.06
CA HIS A 370 10.54 -20.14 11.37
C HIS A 370 10.61 -19.54 9.96
N GLY A 371 11.77 -19.06 9.51
CA GLY A 371 11.87 -18.35 8.24
C GLY A 371 11.21 -16.97 8.27
N LYS A 372 10.81 -16.46 7.09
CA LYS A 372 10.19 -15.13 6.91
C LYS A 372 8.68 -15.20 7.06
N GLU A 373 8.21 -14.80 8.24
CA GLU A 373 6.85 -15.00 8.73
C GLU A 373 6.17 -13.68 9.15
N LEU A 374 4.95 -13.77 9.70
CA LEU A 374 4.18 -12.62 10.18
C LEU A 374 4.47 -12.35 11.67
N TRP A 375 4.92 -11.13 11.97
CA TRP A 375 5.29 -10.66 13.30
C TRP A 375 4.39 -9.53 13.77
N THR A 376 4.38 -9.28 15.09
CA THR A 376 3.67 -8.16 15.69
C THR A 376 4.50 -7.47 16.76
N SER A 377 4.25 -6.18 16.98
CA SER A 377 4.83 -5.39 18.07
C SER A 377 3.83 -4.35 18.58
N ASP A 378 3.86 -4.06 19.88
CA ASP A 378 3.19 -2.90 20.48
C ASP A 378 4.09 -1.65 20.51
N GLY A 379 5.25 -1.73 19.85
CA GLY A 379 6.27 -0.68 19.86
C GLY A 379 7.32 -0.83 20.96
N THR A 380 7.31 -1.94 21.71
CA THR A 380 8.32 -2.27 22.73
C THR A 380 9.07 -3.56 22.40
N PRO A 381 10.32 -3.74 22.88
CA PRO A 381 11.03 -5.00 22.71
C PRO A 381 10.26 -6.21 23.27
N SER A 382 9.65 -6.08 24.46
CA SER A 382 8.89 -7.17 25.11
C SER A 382 7.57 -7.51 24.42
N GLY A 383 6.97 -6.55 23.71
CA GLY A 383 5.74 -6.77 22.96
C GLY A 383 5.97 -7.30 21.54
N SER A 384 7.24 -7.35 21.09
CA SER A 384 7.64 -7.79 19.76
C SER A 384 7.84 -9.30 19.71
N ARG A 385 7.11 -9.98 18.82
CA ARG A 385 7.15 -11.46 18.70
C ARG A 385 6.53 -11.97 17.40
N LEU A 386 6.82 -13.23 17.09
CA LEU A 386 6.14 -13.97 16.02
C LEU A 386 4.63 -13.95 16.30
N PHE A 387 3.87 -13.44 15.35
CA PHE A 387 2.41 -13.43 15.46
C PHE A 387 1.83 -14.73 14.93
N LYS A 388 2.34 -15.18 13.76
CA LYS A 388 1.93 -16.43 13.16
C LYS A 388 3.03 -16.98 12.25
N ASP A 389 3.44 -18.21 12.54
CA ASP A 389 4.08 -19.10 11.59
C ASP A 389 3.01 -19.60 10.60
N LEU A 390 3.05 -19.08 9.37
CA LEU A 390 2.12 -19.39 8.29
C LEU A 390 2.61 -20.57 7.45
N ASN A 391 3.92 -20.82 7.44
CA ASN A 391 4.52 -21.97 6.78
C ASN A 391 5.41 -22.75 7.77
N PRO A 392 4.84 -23.75 8.47
CA PRO A 392 5.47 -24.36 9.63
C PRO A 392 6.94 -24.80 9.46
N GLY A 393 7.78 -24.40 10.41
CA GLY A 393 9.21 -24.72 10.45
C GLY A 393 10.06 -23.68 9.71
N GLU A 394 11.25 -24.04 9.25
CA GLU A 394 12.23 -23.08 8.71
C GLU A 394 11.87 -22.47 7.34
N GLN A 395 10.72 -22.86 6.75
CA GLN A 395 10.33 -22.41 5.42
C GLN A 395 9.60 -21.06 5.49
N SER A 396 9.99 -20.12 4.64
CA SER A 396 9.37 -18.79 4.62
C SER A 396 8.00 -18.75 3.94
N ALA A 397 7.06 -18.02 4.55
CA ALA A 397 5.78 -17.66 3.94
C ALA A 397 5.82 -16.36 3.12
N TYR A 398 6.84 -15.52 3.28
CA TYR A 398 6.95 -14.22 2.60
C TYR A 398 5.68 -13.36 2.67
N PRO A 399 5.15 -13.04 3.88
CA PRO A 399 4.04 -12.10 3.99
C PRO A 399 4.42 -10.75 3.37
N ALA A 400 3.54 -10.19 2.53
CA ALA A 400 3.78 -8.92 1.86
C ALA A 400 2.46 -8.21 1.49
N GLN A 401 2.56 -6.94 1.10
CA GLN A 401 1.47 -6.09 0.63
C GLN A 401 0.39 -5.90 1.71
N PHE A 402 0.81 -5.41 2.88
CA PHE A 402 -0.08 -5.23 4.03
C PHE A 402 -1.04 -4.07 3.80
N TYR A 403 -2.31 -4.38 3.69
CA TYR A 403 -3.37 -3.41 3.42
C TYR A 403 -4.39 -3.38 4.54
N ILE A 404 -4.58 -2.22 5.17
CA ILE A 404 -5.58 -2.04 6.22
C ILE A 404 -6.96 -1.79 5.58
N PHE A 405 -7.92 -2.64 5.92
CA PHE A 405 -9.28 -2.58 5.44
C PHE A 405 -10.27 -2.81 6.58
N GLY A 406 -10.98 -1.74 6.97
CA GLY A 406 -11.88 -1.77 8.11
C GLY A 406 -11.13 -2.10 9.40
N THR A 407 -11.54 -3.14 10.12
CA THR A 407 -10.88 -3.59 11.35
C THR A 407 -9.86 -4.72 11.10
N ARG A 408 -9.43 -4.92 9.86
CA ARG A 408 -8.55 -6.03 9.48
C ARG A 408 -7.42 -5.58 8.57
N MET A 409 -6.39 -6.40 8.51
CA MET A 409 -5.30 -6.29 7.54
C MET A 409 -5.42 -7.43 6.55
N LEU A 410 -5.43 -7.10 5.26
CA LEU A 410 -5.27 -8.03 4.15
C LEU A 410 -3.80 -8.08 3.76
N PHE A 411 -3.32 -9.24 3.34
CA PHE A 411 -1.94 -9.40 2.87
C PHE A 411 -1.81 -10.64 1.99
N THR A 412 -0.69 -10.77 1.28
CA THR A 412 -0.35 -12.00 0.56
C THR A 412 0.67 -12.80 1.35
N ALA A 413 0.62 -14.13 1.28
CA ALA A 413 1.66 -15.01 1.79
C ALA A 413 1.64 -16.34 1.02
N VAL A 414 2.70 -17.12 1.15
CA VAL A 414 2.90 -18.45 0.58
C VAL A 414 2.76 -19.49 1.69
N SER A 415 1.99 -20.54 1.46
CA SER A 415 1.91 -21.69 2.34
C SER A 415 1.77 -22.94 1.47
N GLU A 416 2.50 -24.01 1.80
CA GLU A 416 2.56 -25.24 1.00
C GLU A 416 2.91 -24.98 -0.49
N GLY A 417 3.78 -24.01 -0.75
CA GLY A 417 4.21 -23.61 -2.10
C GLY A 417 3.19 -22.79 -2.91
N LYS A 418 2.07 -22.37 -2.30
CA LYS A 418 1.02 -21.59 -2.98
C LYS A 418 0.85 -20.20 -2.37
N LYS A 419 0.96 -19.17 -3.20
CA LYS A 419 0.64 -17.78 -2.81
C LYS A 419 -0.87 -17.59 -2.71
N SER A 420 -1.34 -16.92 -1.67
CA SER A 420 -2.77 -16.64 -1.41
C SER A 420 -2.95 -15.32 -0.69
N TYR A 421 -4.17 -14.79 -0.71
CA TYR A 421 -4.56 -13.70 0.20
C TYR A 421 -4.89 -14.25 1.58
N TYR A 422 -4.43 -13.55 2.59
CA TYR A 422 -4.72 -13.77 3.99
C TYR A 422 -5.33 -12.52 4.60
N TYR A 423 -5.97 -12.69 5.74
CA TYR A 423 -6.47 -11.59 6.55
C TYR A 423 -6.21 -11.83 8.02
N THR A 424 -6.12 -10.74 8.79
CA THR A 424 -6.09 -10.80 10.24
C THR A 424 -6.87 -9.64 10.86
N ASP A 425 -7.57 -9.91 11.97
CA ASP A 425 -8.16 -8.90 12.87
C ASP A 425 -7.24 -8.56 14.05
N GLY A 426 -6.01 -9.07 14.02
CA GLY A 426 -5.02 -8.97 15.09
C GLY A 426 -5.17 -10.00 16.21
N LYS A 427 -6.15 -10.91 16.12
CA LYS A 427 -6.32 -12.06 17.02
C LYS A 427 -6.16 -13.39 16.29
N THR A 428 -6.65 -13.46 15.06
CA THR A 428 -6.63 -14.67 14.24
C THR A 428 -6.09 -14.34 12.85
N VAL A 429 -5.55 -15.36 12.17
CA VAL A 429 -5.21 -15.28 10.75
C VAL A 429 -6.09 -16.27 10.00
N GLY A 430 -6.70 -15.82 8.91
CA GLY A 430 -7.46 -16.67 7.99
C GLY A 430 -6.97 -16.49 6.56
N GLN A 431 -7.17 -17.52 5.73
CA GLN A 431 -6.95 -17.45 4.30
C GLN A 431 -8.23 -16.97 3.60
N LEU A 432 -8.11 -16.01 2.68
CA LEU A 432 -9.20 -15.64 1.79
C LEU A 432 -9.27 -16.65 0.65
N LYS A 433 -10.43 -17.30 0.48
CA LYS A 433 -10.72 -18.22 -0.63
C LYS A 433 -11.94 -17.70 -1.38
N PRO A 434 -11.78 -16.77 -2.34
CA PRO A 434 -12.87 -16.36 -3.21
C PRO A 434 -13.33 -17.58 -4.02
N ALA A 435 -14.62 -17.87 -4.03
CA ALA A 435 -15.16 -18.91 -4.90
C ALA A 435 -14.87 -18.53 -6.37
N GLY A 436 -14.26 -19.44 -7.14
CA GLY A 436 -13.95 -19.21 -8.55
C GLY A 436 -12.61 -18.53 -8.85
N VAL A 437 -11.71 -18.35 -7.88
CA VAL A 437 -10.33 -17.87 -8.11
C VAL A 437 -9.36 -19.06 -8.04
N SER A 438 -8.60 -19.34 -9.11
CA SER A 438 -7.53 -20.36 -9.09
C SER A 438 -6.23 -19.80 -8.53
N LYS A 439 -5.94 -18.54 -8.86
CA LYS A 439 -4.66 -17.91 -8.59
C LYS A 439 -4.88 -16.43 -8.33
N VAL A 440 -4.34 -15.98 -7.21
CA VAL A 440 -4.12 -14.56 -6.98
C VAL A 440 -2.83 -14.20 -7.68
N ILE A 441 -2.86 -13.19 -8.55
CA ILE A 441 -1.63 -12.62 -9.12
C ILE A 441 -1.37 -11.29 -8.43
N PRO A 442 -0.34 -11.23 -7.59
CA PRO A 442 0.20 -9.97 -7.17
C PRO A 442 1.02 -9.45 -8.35
N HIS A 443 0.41 -8.61 -9.17
CA HIS A 443 1.19 -7.53 -9.76
C HIS A 443 1.47 -6.51 -8.65
N ASP A 444 2.61 -5.86 -8.73
CA ASP A 444 3.05 -4.87 -7.75
C ASP A 444 1.97 -3.79 -7.55
N LEU A 445 1.54 -3.60 -6.30
CA LEU A 445 0.68 -2.52 -5.80
C LEU A 445 -0.52 -2.11 -6.69
N THR A 446 -1.62 -2.88 -6.73
CA THR A 446 -2.85 -2.36 -7.37
C THR A 446 -4.09 -2.37 -6.49
N GLY A 447 -4.10 -3.01 -5.31
CA GLY A 447 -5.30 -2.98 -4.48
C GLY A 447 -5.53 -1.62 -3.80
N ALA A 448 -6.75 -1.10 -3.81
CA ALA A 448 -7.14 0.06 -3.01
C ALA A 448 -8.58 -0.05 -2.53
N ALA A 449 -8.91 0.62 -1.43
CA ALA A 449 -10.27 0.63 -0.90
C ALA A 449 -10.97 1.97 -1.11
N ALA A 450 -12.24 1.89 -1.47
CA ALA A 450 -13.16 3.02 -1.47
C ALA A 450 -14.49 2.56 -0.87
N ASN A 451 -15.11 3.39 -0.02
CA ASN A 451 -16.44 3.15 0.55
C ASN A 451 -16.60 1.76 1.22
N GLY A 452 -15.56 1.28 1.93
CA GLY A 452 -15.59 -0.02 2.60
C GLY A 452 -15.61 -1.21 1.64
N ILE A 453 -15.11 -1.03 0.41
CA ILE A 453 -14.86 -2.07 -0.58
C ILE A 453 -13.39 -2.01 -0.95
N PHE A 454 -12.67 -3.13 -0.87
CA PHE A 454 -11.30 -3.25 -1.37
C PHE A 454 -11.34 -3.85 -2.76
N TYR A 455 -10.78 -3.13 -3.73
CA TYR A 455 -10.65 -3.54 -5.12
C TYR A 455 -9.26 -4.11 -5.34
N PHE A 456 -9.15 -5.17 -6.14
CA PHE A 456 -7.89 -5.84 -6.43
C PHE A 456 -7.98 -6.62 -7.75
N VAL A 457 -6.87 -7.21 -8.17
CA VAL A 457 -6.77 -8.01 -9.41
C VAL A 457 -6.60 -9.48 -9.06
N ALA A 458 -7.34 -10.37 -9.71
CA ALA A 458 -7.19 -11.82 -9.54
C ALA A 458 -7.59 -12.61 -10.79
N ASP A 459 -7.04 -13.82 -10.92
CA ASP A 459 -7.31 -14.76 -12.02
C ASP A 459 -8.57 -15.57 -11.74
N TYR A 460 -9.30 -15.89 -12.81
CA TYR A 460 -10.38 -16.85 -12.75
C TYR A 460 -9.87 -18.29 -12.64
N ALA A 461 -10.67 -19.15 -12.02
CA ALA A 461 -10.30 -20.55 -11.81
C ALA A 461 -10.10 -21.35 -13.10
N ASP A 462 -10.74 -20.90 -14.17
CA ASP A 462 -10.74 -21.48 -15.52
C ASP A 462 -9.62 -20.92 -16.42
N GLY A 463 -8.80 -19.99 -15.92
CA GLY A 463 -7.73 -19.35 -16.69
C GLY A 463 -8.23 -18.32 -17.71
N ALA A 464 -9.42 -17.75 -17.50
CA ALA A 464 -9.97 -16.70 -18.36
C ALA A 464 -9.23 -15.35 -18.29
N GLY A 465 -8.18 -15.23 -17.46
CA GLY A 465 -7.38 -14.01 -17.33
C GLY A 465 -7.64 -13.26 -16.03
N TYR A 466 -6.93 -12.14 -15.83
CA TYR A 466 -7.00 -11.35 -14.60
C TYR A 466 -7.92 -10.15 -14.80
N ASP A 467 -8.87 -10.01 -13.89
CA ASP A 467 -9.91 -8.99 -13.96
C ASP A 467 -10.06 -8.22 -12.65
N LEU A 468 -11.00 -7.27 -12.64
CA LEU A 468 -11.34 -6.52 -11.45
C LEU A 468 -12.11 -7.39 -10.47
N TRP A 469 -11.57 -7.53 -9.26
CA TRP A 469 -12.26 -8.12 -8.13
C TRP A 469 -12.48 -7.10 -7.03
N SER A 470 -13.49 -7.36 -6.22
CA SER A 470 -13.74 -6.58 -5.02
C SER A 470 -14.11 -7.49 -3.85
N ILE A 471 -13.76 -7.04 -2.66
CA ILE A 471 -14.13 -7.64 -1.39
C ILE A 471 -14.74 -6.58 -0.49
N GLN A 472 -15.88 -6.90 0.11
CA GLN A 472 -16.54 -6.06 1.08
C GLN A 472 -16.79 -6.86 2.36
N GLU A 473 -16.54 -6.26 3.52
CA GLU A 473 -16.92 -6.86 4.80
C GLU A 473 -18.44 -6.95 4.88
N VAL A 474 -18.96 -8.16 4.96
CA VAL A 474 -20.37 -8.42 5.21
C VAL A 474 -20.58 -8.16 6.69
N ALA A 475 -21.44 -7.19 7.02
CA ALA A 475 -21.86 -7.00 8.39
C ALA A 475 -22.44 -8.33 8.91
N GLY A 476 -21.72 -8.98 9.82
CA GLY A 476 -22.24 -10.14 10.53
C GLY A 476 -23.48 -9.72 11.30
N GLN A 477 -24.60 -10.42 11.07
CA GLN A 477 -25.69 -10.47 12.03
C GLN A 477 -25.06 -10.80 13.39
N LYS A 478 -25.16 -9.84 14.32
CA LYS A 478 -24.66 -9.97 15.69
C LYS A 478 -25.21 -11.21 16.37
#